data_AF-A0AAV2SZP0-F1
#
_entry.id   AF-A0AAV2SZP0-F1
#
_cell.length_a   1.000
_cell.length_b   1.000
_cell.length_c   1.000
_cell.angle_alpha   90.00
_cell.angle_beta   90.00
_cell.angle_gamma   90.00
#
_symmetry.space_group_name_H-M   'P 1'
#
loop_
_entity.id
_entity.type
_entity.pdbx_description
1 polymer ?
#
loop_
_entity_poly.entity_id
_entity_poly.type
_entity_poly.pdbx_seq_one_letter_code
_entity_poly.pdbx_strand_id
1 'polypeptide(L)'
;MRKYSPHSLLSNQQLSMFEFMKTDVFRKRFALVSLTLQNTAVTLVTRYTRARGGDLYFTSTAVVMSELVKLMACFLLVFGEENFNFTAFVNNLKTNIIQDPWDCVLISVPGVIYTIQNNLLYVGYTYLSAVSFQISYQLKIFTAAIFFRIILKRQLSRTQWMALLLLFSGVSLTQISDATLKSSSSTASTLGEQAIALTSVVLACTCSGFAGVYFEKLLKSSHKSVAVRNIQLAFYGITAGLVTVYLKDGTNVAERGFFFGYDWVVWSAILIQSLGGLLIAATIRYADNILKGFAPSVAIVLTFILSIFLFSFKPTLMFFLGAILVVVATGLYSVCPPPKLVGPNPLGAQNQGEKIGV
;
A
#
# COMPACT_ATOMS: atom_id res chain seq x y z
N MET A 1 10.50 -39.17 45.13
CA MET A 1 10.33 -37.81 44.58
C MET A 1 11.11 -37.71 43.26
N ARG A 2 10.44 -37.78 42.10
CA ARG A 2 11.11 -37.60 40.79
C ARG A 2 11.47 -36.12 40.64
N LYS A 3 12.76 -35.80 40.62
CA LYS A 3 13.29 -34.47 40.28
C LYS A 3 12.87 -34.14 38.84
N TYR A 4 11.93 -33.22 38.67
CA TYR A 4 11.71 -32.55 37.40
C TYR A 4 12.94 -31.68 37.10
N SER A 5 13.68 -32.03 36.06
CA SER A 5 14.82 -31.25 35.58
C SER A 5 14.32 -29.96 34.90
N PRO A 6 14.82 -28.77 35.27
CA PRO A 6 14.40 -27.50 34.65
C PRO A 6 14.73 -27.40 33.15
N HIS A 7 15.59 -28.26 32.62
CA HIS A 7 15.92 -28.29 31.19
C HIS A 7 14.81 -28.82 30.28
N SER A 8 13.92 -29.70 30.76
CA SER A 8 12.82 -30.26 29.94
C SER A 8 11.61 -29.32 29.83
N LEU A 9 11.47 -28.37 30.76
CA LEU A 9 10.43 -27.33 30.70
C LEU A 9 10.76 -26.25 29.66
N LEU A 10 12.04 -25.87 29.55
CA LEU A 10 12.51 -24.90 28.55
C LEU A 10 12.39 -25.44 27.12
N SER A 11 12.69 -26.73 26.89
CA SER A 11 12.52 -27.34 25.56
C SER A 11 11.05 -27.44 25.15
N ASN A 12 10.15 -27.79 26.08
CA ASN A 12 8.70 -27.84 25.81
C ASN A 12 8.06 -26.45 25.65
N GLN A 13 8.58 -25.42 26.32
CA GLN A 13 8.18 -24.03 26.06
C GLN A 13 8.68 -23.51 24.71
N GLN A 14 9.92 -23.84 24.32
CA GLN A 14 10.43 -23.48 23.00
C GLN A 14 9.68 -24.21 21.87
N LEU A 15 9.35 -25.48 22.05
CA LEU A 15 8.58 -26.27 21.11
C LEU A 15 7.13 -25.75 20.98
N SER A 16 6.48 -25.43 22.10
CA SER A 16 5.12 -24.86 22.10
C SER A 16 5.08 -23.42 21.58
N MET A 17 6.13 -22.62 21.78
CA MET A 17 6.30 -21.32 21.14
C MET A 17 6.50 -21.48 19.62
N PHE A 18 7.26 -22.47 19.17
CA PHE A 18 7.43 -22.78 17.74
C PHE A 18 6.14 -23.29 17.09
N GLU A 19 5.34 -24.09 17.79
CA GLU A 19 4.01 -24.50 17.35
C GLU A 19 3.03 -23.32 17.34
N PHE A 20 3.07 -22.45 18.36
CA PHE A 20 2.27 -21.24 18.41
C PHE A 20 2.60 -20.27 17.27
N MET A 21 3.88 -20.13 16.90
CA MET A 21 4.31 -19.36 15.73
C MET A 21 3.78 -19.93 14.41
N LYS A 22 3.49 -21.24 14.35
CA LYS A 22 2.89 -21.90 13.18
C LYS A 22 1.36 -21.78 13.13
N THR A 23 0.71 -21.32 14.18
CA THR A 23 -0.76 -21.19 14.22
C THR A 23 -1.24 -20.08 13.27
N ASP A 24 -2.33 -20.33 12.56
CA ASP A 24 -2.94 -19.34 11.64
C ASP A 24 -3.30 -18.02 12.32
N VAL A 25 -3.69 -18.08 13.60
CA VAL A 25 -3.99 -16.89 14.42
C VAL A 25 -2.75 -16.02 14.61
N PHE A 26 -1.59 -16.63 14.88
CA PHE A 26 -0.33 -15.89 15.03
C PHE A 26 0.08 -15.23 13.71
N ARG A 27 0.05 -15.98 12.61
CA ARG A 27 0.38 -15.47 11.27
C ARG A 27 -0.51 -14.28 10.87
N LYS A 28 -1.81 -14.37 11.12
CA LYS A 28 -2.78 -13.30 10.87
C LYS A 28 -2.52 -12.05 11.72
N ARG A 29 -2.28 -12.22 13.02
CA ARG A 29 -1.97 -11.11 13.95
C ARG A 29 -0.64 -10.45 13.62
N PHE A 30 0.39 -11.25 13.35
CA PHE A 30 1.71 -10.77 12.97
C PHE A 30 1.67 -9.97 11.66
N ALA A 31 0.93 -10.45 10.64
CA ALA A 31 0.74 -9.73 9.39
C ALA A 31 0.00 -8.40 9.60
N LEU A 32 -1.04 -8.37 10.44
CA LEU A 32 -1.77 -7.15 10.79
C LEU A 32 -0.86 -6.13 11.50
N VAL A 33 -0.14 -6.56 12.53
CA VAL A 33 0.77 -5.71 13.31
C VAL A 33 1.88 -5.17 12.41
N SER A 34 2.50 -6.03 11.61
CA SER A 34 3.56 -5.63 10.68
C SER A 34 3.06 -4.62 9.65
N LEU A 35 1.87 -4.84 9.07
CA LEU A 35 1.28 -3.91 8.12
C LEU A 35 0.90 -2.56 8.76
N THR A 36 0.41 -2.59 10.00
CA THR A 36 0.06 -1.38 10.74
C THR A 36 1.30 -0.57 11.08
N LEU A 37 2.32 -1.21 11.65
CA LEU A 37 3.59 -0.59 12.00
C LEU A 37 4.30 -0.04 10.75
N GLN A 38 4.31 -0.80 9.65
CA GLN A 38 4.89 -0.36 8.39
C GLN A 38 4.15 0.89 7.85
N ASN A 39 2.82 0.90 7.84
CA ASN A 39 2.04 2.05 7.35
C ASN A 39 2.23 3.30 8.22
N THR A 40 2.40 3.15 9.53
CA THR A 40 2.70 4.28 10.42
C THR A 40 4.14 4.76 10.22
N ALA A 41 5.11 3.82 10.19
CA ALA A 41 6.52 4.13 10.05
C ALA A 41 6.83 4.81 8.70
N VAL A 42 6.28 4.31 7.60
CA VAL A 42 6.52 4.90 6.28
C VAL A 42 6.09 6.36 6.22
N THR A 43 4.94 6.69 6.79
CA THR A 43 4.42 8.06 6.80
C THR A 43 5.23 8.97 7.71
N LEU A 44 5.52 8.55 8.95
CA LEU A 44 6.27 9.37 9.89
C LEU A 44 7.72 9.58 9.46
N VAL A 45 8.43 8.52 9.06
CA VAL A 45 9.83 8.58 8.66
C VAL A 45 9.97 9.38 7.36
N THR A 46 9.12 9.11 6.36
CA THR A 46 9.18 9.88 5.11
C THR A 46 8.85 11.35 5.35
N ARG A 47 7.82 11.66 6.15
CA ARG A 47 7.53 13.04 6.54
C ARG A 47 8.73 13.69 7.22
N TYR A 48 9.39 13.01 8.15
CA TYR A 48 10.58 13.53 8.82
C TYR A 48 11.71 13.85 7.83
N THR A 49 12.00 12.95 6.88
CA THR A 49 13.03 13.20 5.84
C THR A 49 12.72 14.38 4.93
N ARG A 50 11.44 14.76 4.78
CA ARG A 50 11.00 15.92 4.00
C ARG A 50 10.81 17.20 4.84
N ALA A 51 10.72 17.08 6.16
CA ALA A 51 10.46 18.19 7.07
C ALA A 51 11.73 18.76 7.73
N ARG A 52 12.79 17.94 7.82
CA ARG A 52 14.06 18.34 8.44
C ARG A 52 14.75 19.45 7.64
N GLY A 53 15.51 20.29 8.32
CA GLY A 53 16.38 21.28 7.68
C GLY A 53 17.59 20.63 7.00
N GLY A 54 18.20 21.37 6.07
CA GLY A 54 19.35 20.93 5.28
C GLY A 54 19.02 20.61 3.83
N ASP A 55 20.00 20.07 3.12
CA ASP A 55 19.84 19.71 1.71
C ASP A 55 18.87 18.54 1.54
N LEU A 56 17.82 18.77 0.76
CA LEU A 56 16.80 17.77 0.46
C LEU A 56 17.25 16.89 -0.70
N TYR A 57 17.11 15.58 -0.52
CA TYR A 57 17.28 14.61 -1.61
C TYR A 57 16.18 14.76 -2.67
N PHE A 58 16.50 14.31 -3.89
CA PHE A 58 15.54 14.25 -4.99
C PHE A 58 14.54 13.12 -4.75
N THR A 59 13.24 13.45 -4.72
CA THR A 59 12.19 12.46 -4.44
C THR A 59 12.08 11.41 -5.54
N SER A 60 12.38 11.80 -6.79
CA SER A 60 12.34 10.91 -7.96
C SER A 60 13.37 9.79 -7.87
N THR A 61 14.59 10.08 -7.41
CA THR A 61 15.65 9.08 -7.22
C THR A 61 15.30 8.12 -6.09
N ALA A 62 14.64 8.60 -5.02
CA ALA A 62 14.17 7.75 -3.93
C ALA A 62 13.06 6.78 -4.38
N VAL A 63 12.16 7.21 -5.26
CA VAL A 63 11.16 6.32 -5.88
C VAL A 63 11.85 5.22 -6.68
N VAL A 64 12.82 5.55 -7.55
CA VAL A 64 13.60 4.55 -8.32
C VAL A 64 14.26 3.55 -7.39
N MET A 65 14.92 4.03 -6.32
CA MET A 65 15.58 3.15 -5.36
C MET A 65 14.60 2.24 -4.62
N SER A 66 13.39 2.71 -4.30
CA SER A 66 12.37 1.86 -3.69
C SER A 66 11.86 0.76 -4.63
N GLU A 67 11.76 1.04 -5.93
CA GLU A 67 11.44 0.02 -6.94
C GLU A 67 12.59 -0.98 -7.13
N LEU A 68 13.84 -0.51 -7.08
CA LEU A 68 15.02 -1.37 -7.17
C LEU A 68 15.10 -2.34 -5.98
N VAL A 69 14.89 -1.86 -4.76
CA VAL A 69 14.86 -2.72 -3.56
C VAL A 69 13.74 -3.76 -3.66
N LYS A 70 12.55 -3.36 -4.12
CA LYS A 70 11.44 -4.29 -4.35
C LYS A 70 11.78 -5.33 -5.42
N LEU A 71 12.41 -4.93 -6.52
CA LEU A 71 12.83 -5.83 -7.58
C LEU A 71 13.80 -6.89 -7.06
N MET A 72 14.84 -6.48 -6.33
CA MET A 72 15.81 -7.39 -5.71
C MET A 72 15.12 -8.37 -4.76
N ALA A 73 14.23 -7.87 -3.90
CA ALA A 73 13.49 -8.71 -2.96
C ALA A 73 12.57 -9.72 -3.68
N CYS A 74 11.90 -9.31 -4.76
CA CYS A 74 11.06 -10.22 -5.54
C CYS A 74 11.88 -11.28 -6.29
N PHE A 75 13.07 -10.96 -6.78
CA PHE A 75 13.97 -11.98 -7.33
C PHE A 75 14.38 -13.02 -6.28
N LEU A 76 14.72 -12.58 -5.06
CA LEU A 76 15.02 -13.49 -3.96
C LEU A 76 13.81 -14.34 -3.57
N LEU A 77 12.61 -13.79 -3.59
CA LEU A 77 11.38 -14.54 -3.32
C LEU A 77 11.12 -15.60 -4.39
N VAL A 78 11.24 -15.28 -5.68
CA VAL A 78 11.09 -16.28 -6.75
C VAL A 78 12.17 -17.36 -6.66
N PHE A 79 13.41 -16.98 -6.35
CA PHE A 79 14.48 -17.95 -6.14
C PHE A 79 14.20 -18.91 -4.97
N GLY A 80 13.58 -18.42 -3.90
CA GLY A 80 13.07 -19.23 -2.80
C GLY A 80 11.87 -20.10 -3.17
N GLU A 81 10.93 -19.61 -3.99
CA GLU A 81 9.79 -20.38 -4.52
C GLU A 81 10.25 -21.59 -5.35
N GLU A 82 11.39 -21.46 -6.04
CA GLU A 82 12.01 -22.52 -6.86
C GLU A 82 13.04 -23.39 -6.08
N ASN A 83 12.94 -23.43 -4.75
CA ASN A 83 13.81 -24.21 -3.85
C ASN A 83 15.32 -23.94 -4.08
N PHE A 84 15.69 -22.70 -4.39
CA PHE A 84 17.07 -22.29 -4.68
C PHE A 84 17.71 -23.00 -5.90
N ASN A 85 16.89 -23.57 -6.80
CA ASN A 85 17.37 -24.14 -8.04
C ASN A 85 17.49 -23.07 -9.13
N PHE A 86 18.73 -22.76 -9.54
CA PHE A 86 19.00 -21.70 -10.52
C PHE A 86 18.42 -21.98 -11.91
N THR A 87 18.44 -23.24 -12.37
CA THR A 87 17.88 -23.61 -13.68
C THR A 87 16.37 -23.45 -13.69
N ALA A 88 15.69 -23.86 -12.60
CA ALA A 88 14.25 -23.68 -12.46
C ALA A 88 13.87 -22.19 -12.38
N PHE A 89 14.65 -21.40 -11.64
CA PHE A 89 14.51 -19.94 -11.56
C PHE A 89 14.61 -19.25 -12.93
N VAL A 90 15.67 -19.52 -13.69
CA VAL A 90 15.85 -18.91 -15.03
C VAL A 90 14.74 -19.35 -15.99
N ASN A 91 14.36 -20.64 -15.95
CA ASN A 91 13.25 -21.14 -16.76
C ASN A 91 11.92 -20.48 -16.38
N ASN A 92 11.65 -20.27 -15.09
CA ASN A 92 10.45 -19.57 -14.62
C ASN A 92 10.41 -18.13 -15.17
N LEU A 93 11.51 -17.38 -15.04
CA LEU A 93 11.60 -16.01 -15.56
C LEU A 93 11.43 -15.96 -17.09
N LYS A 94 12.09 -16.87 -17.81
CA LYS A 94 12.00 -16.93 -19.28
C LYS A 94 10.57 -17.21 -19.73
N THR A 95 9.92 -18.20 -19.15
CA THR A 95 8.56 -18.61 -19.52
C THR A 95 7.54 -17.53 -19.14
N ASN A 96 7.66 -16.93 -17.95
CA ASN A 96 6.63 -16.02 -17.45
C ASN A 96 6.82 -14.55 -17.87
N ILE A 97 8.04 -14.12 -18.19
CA ILE A 97 8.35 -12.72 -18.55
C ILE A 97 8.69 -12.60 -20.03
N ILE A 98 9.65 -13.38 -20.54
CA ILE A 98 10.19 -13.19 -21.89
C ILE A 98 9.23 -13.74 -22.96
N GLN A 99 8.61 -14.89 -22.70
CA GLN A 99 7.75 -15.57 -23.67
C GLN A 99 6.31 -15.03 -23.73
N ASP A 100 5.95 -14.07 -22.86
CA ASP A 100 4.62 -13.46 -22.80
C ASP A 100 4.70 -11.92 -22.80
N PRO A 101 5.12 -11.31 -23.92
CA PRO A 101 5.34 -9.87 -23.99
C PRO A 101 4.04 -9.07 -23.90
N TRP A 102 2.91 -9.63 -24.32
CA TRP A 102 1.63 -8.94 -24.24
C TRP A 102 1.20 -8.72 -22.79
N ASP A 103 1.35 -9.74 -21.95
CA ASP A 103 1.12 -9.63 -20.51
C ASP A 103 2.05 -8.60 -19.85
N CYS A 104 3.32 -8.54 -20.28
CA CYS A 104 4.26 -7.53 -19.83
C CYS A 104 3.79 -6.09 -20.17
N VAL A 105 3.28 -5.86 -21.39
CA VAL A 105 2.70 -4.57 -21.79
C VAL A 105 1.46 -4.22 -20.95
N LEU A 106 0.61 -5.20 -20.62
CA LEU A 106 -0.54 -4.95 -19.76
C LEU A 106 -0.10 -4.55 -18.34
N ILE A 107 0.94 -5.18 -17.78
CA ILE A 107 1.48 -4.85 -16.45
C ILE A 107 2.25 -3.52 -16.44
N SER A 108 2.80 -3.08 -17.57
CA SER A 108 3.51 -1.80 -17.62
C SER A 108 2.59 -0.64 -17.25
N VAL A 109 1.30 -0.71 -17.58
CA VAL A 109 0.29 0.30 -17.25
C VAL A 109 0.22 0.58 -15.74
N PRO A 110 -0.08 -0.40 -14.86
CA PRO A 110 -0.05 -0.16 -13.42
C PRO A 110 1.35 0.19 -12.92
N GLY A 111 2.43 -0.36 -13.50
CA GLY A 111 3.81 -0.05 -13.08
C GLY A 111 4.18 1.43 -13.23
N VAL A 112 3.85 2.01 -14.39
CA VAL A 112 4.02 3.44 -14.66
C VAL A 112 3.14 4.29 -13.73
N ILE A 113 1.88 3.91 -13.57
CA ILE A 113 0.93 4.68 -12.74
C ILE A 113 1.31 4.65 -11.26
N TYR A 114 1.81 3.52 -10.75
CA TYR A 114 2.35 3.45 -9.39
C TYR A 114 3.58 4.34 -9.20
N THR A 115 4.41 4.49 -10.22
CA THR A 115 5.56 5.41 -10.17
C THR A 115 5.13 6.87 -10.09
N ILE A 116 4.14 7.25 -10.90
CA ILE A 116 3.53 8.59 -10.84
C ILE A 116 2.92 8.81 -9.46
N GLN A 117 2.13 7.84 -8.97
CA GLN A 117 1.56 7.87 -7.64
C GLN A 117 2.63 8.07 -6.56
N ASN A 118 3.70 7.26 -6.54
CA ASN A 118 4.74 7.34 -5.53
C ASN A 118 5.41 8.72 -5.51
N ASN A 119 5.66 9.33 -6.67
CA ASN A 119 6.16 10.70 -6.75
C ASN A 119 5.17 11.73 -6.18
N LEU A 120 3.87 11.60 -6.48
CA LEU A 120 2.83 12.46 -5.92
C LEU A 120 2.70 12.31 -4.40
N LEU A 121 2.94 11.12 -3.85
CA LEU A 121 2.96 10.91 -2.39
C LEU A 121 4.10 11.71 -1.73
N TYR A 122 5.29 11.76 -2.34
CA TYR A 122 6.38 12.60 -1.85
C TYR A 122 6.05 14.10 -1.84
N VAL A 123 5.26 14.57 -2.80
CA VAL A 123 4.72 15.94 -2.78
C VAL A 123 3.81 16.11 -1.56
N GLY A 124 2.90 15.16 -1.32
CA GLY A 124 2.04 15.15 -0.13
C GLY A 124 2.82 15.16 1.18
N TYR A 125 3.85 14.31 1.33
CA TYR A 125 4.73 14.26 2.51
C TYR A 125 5.50 15.56 2.76
N THR A 126 5.72 16.37 1.73
CA THR A 126 6.46 17.63 1.85
C THR A 126 5.57 18.74 2.44
N TYR A 127 4.31 18.83 1.99
CA TYR A 127 3.43 19.97 2.33
C TYR A 127 2.35 19.69 3.39
N LEU A 128 2.03 18.42 3.65
CA LEU A 128 1.07 18.01 4.69
C LEU A 128 1.78 17.53 5.95
N SER A 129 1.10 17.69 7.09
CA SER A 129 1.50 16.99 8.31
C SER A 129 1.36 15.47 8.12
N ALA A 130 2.11 14.67 8.88
CA ALA A 130 2.03 13.21 8.80
C ALA A 130 0.59 12.70 8.99
N VAL A 131 -0.14 13.27 9.96
CA VAL A 131 -1.53 12.90 10.26
C VAL A 131 -2.47 13.32 9.15
N SER A 132 -2.35 14.57 8.67
CA SER A 132 -3.18 15.10 7.59
C SER A 132 -3.00 14.28 6.33
N PHE A 133 -1.75 13.96 5.95
CA PHE A 133 -1.44 13.08 4.83
C PHE A 133 -2.05 11.69 5.01
N GLN A 134 -1.85 11.06 6.17
CA GLN A 134 -2.35 9.72 6.45
C GLN A 134 -3.87 9.65 6.30
N ILE A 135 -4.58 10.68 6.78
CA ILE A 135 -6.04 10.81 6.69
C ILE A 135 -6.47 11.07 5.24
N SER A 136 -5.88 12.06 4.56
CA SER A 136 -6.23 12.39 3.17
C SER A 136 -6.01 11.22 2.22
N TYR A 137 -4.94 10.45 2.42
CA TYR A 137 -4.60 9.33 1.56
C TYR A 137 -5.60 8.16 1.65
N GLN A 138 -6.50 8.16 2.64
CA GLN A 138 -7.58 7.19 2.71
C GLN A 138 -8.65 7.38 1.63
N LEU A 139 -8.68 8.54 0.95
CA LEU A 139 -9.50 8.74 -0.26
C LEU A 139 -9.17 7.73 -1.37
N LYS A 140 -8.04 7.02 -1.29
CA LYS A 140 -7.77 5.85 -2.14
C LYS A 140 -8.87 4.78 -2.05
N ILE A 141 -9.54 4.64 -0.91
CA ILE A 141 -10.66 3.68 -0.75
C ILE A 141 -11.83 4.12 -1.62
N PHE A 142 -12.14 5.42 -1.64
CA PHE A 142 -13.19 6.00 -2.45
C PHE A 142 -12.94 5.81 -3.95
N THR A 143 -11.75 6.19 -4.41
CA THR A 143 -11.36 6.04 -5.83
C THR A 143 -11.26 4.56 -6.24
N ALA A 144 -10.70 3.70 -5.40
CA ALA A 144 -10.67 2.25 -5.65
C ALA A 144 -12.08 1.67 -5.77
N ALA A 145 -13.03 2.08 -4.92
CA ALA A 145 -14.41 1.60 -4.99
C ALA A 145 -15.09 1.97 -6.32
N ILE A 146 -14.83 3.19 -6.84
CA ILE A 146 -15.32 3.63 -8.15
C ILE A 146 -14.74 2.75 -9.26
N PHE A 147 -13.42 2.57 -9.29
CA PHE A 147 -12.77 1.71 -10.30
C PHE A 147 -13.15 0.24 -10.15
N PHE A 148 -13.39 -0.25 -8.93
CA PHE A 148 -13.88 -1.60 -8.67
C PHE A 148 -15.25 -1.83 -9.31
N ARG A 149 -16.14 -0.84 -9.22
CA ARG A 149 -17.44 -0.89 -9.89
C ARG A 149 -17.31 -0.82 -11.42
N ILE A 150 -16.45 0.05 -11.95
CA ILE A 150 -16.31 0.26 -13.40
C ILE A 150 -15.56 -0.91 -14.07
N ILE A 151 -14.39 -1.28 -13.56
CA ILE A 151 -13.46 -2.23 -14.19
C ILE A 151 -13.85 -3.68 -13.88
N LEU A 152 -14.20 -3.99 -12.63
CA LEU A 152 -14.56 -5.35 -12.20
C LEU A 152 -16.08 -5.60 -12.22
N LYS A 153 -16.90 -4.59 -12.58
CA LYS A 153 -18.36 -4.68 -12.72
C LYS A 153 -19.07 -5.26 -11.48
N ARG A 154 -18.49 -5.04 -10.29
CA ARG A 154 -19.06 -5.50 -9.01
C ARG A 154 -19.89 -4.40 -8.36
N GLN A 155 -20.99 -4.80 -7.73
CA GLN A 155 -21.85 -3.88 -6.98
C GLN A 155 -21.28 -3.64 -5.58
N LEU A 156 -21.54 -2.45 -5.04
CA LEU A 156 -21.21 -2.08 -3.67
C LEU A 156 -22.48 -2.12 -2.81
N SER A 157 -22.35 -2.55 -1.56
CA SER A 157 -23.48 -2.54 -0.62
C SER A 157 -23.87 -1.12 -0.24
N ARG A 158 -25.10 -0.95 0.27
CA ARG A 158 -25.55 0.35 0.83
C ARG A 158 -24.66 0.80 1.98
N THR A 159 -24.21 -0.13 2.81
CA THR A 159 -23.28 0.15 3.93
C THR A 159 -21.91 0.64 3.44
N GLN A 160 -21.39 0.07 2.35
CA GLN A 160 -20.15 0.54 1.74
C GLN A 160 -20.30 1.96 1.19
N TRP A 161 -21.41 2.28 0.51
CA TRP A 161 -21.68 3.66 0.06
C TRP A 161 -21.76 4.65 1.22
N MET A 162 -22.44 4.29 2.31
CA MET A 162 -22.48 5.13 3.51
C MET A 162 -21.08 5.32 4.13
N ALA A 163 -20.27 4.27 4.19
CA ALA A 163 -18.89 4.36 4.66
C ALA A 163 -18.05 5.29 3.77
N LEU A 164 -18.23 5.25 2.45
CA LEU A 164 -17.53 6.12 1.50
C LEU A 164 -17.93 7.60 1.66
N LEU A 165 -19.21 7.89 1.89
CA LEU A 165 -19.67 9.25 2.19
C LEU A 165 -19.11 9.75 3.52
N LEU A 166 -19.13 8.91 4.56
CA LEU A 166 -18.55 9.22 5.86
C LEU A 166 -17.05 9.51 5.76
N LEU A 167 -16.33 8.71 4.95
CA LEU A 167 -14.91 8.90 4.67
C LEU A 167 -14.63 10.25 4.02
N PHE A 168 -15.39 10.60 2.97
CA PHE A 168 -15.21 11.86 2.25
C PHE A 168 -15.50 13.08 3.14
N SER A 169 -16.57 13.03 3.95
CA SER A 169 -16.90 14.08 4.92
C SER A 169 -15.83 14.22 5.99
N GLY A 170 -15.32 13.10 6.54
CA GLY A 170 -14.26 13.12 7.54
C GLY A 170 -12.96 13.72 7.01
N VAL A 171 -12.53 13.31 5.80
CA VAL A 171 -11.35 13.91 5.15
C VAL A 171 -11.57 15.39 4.91
N SER A 172 -12.70 15.80 4.32
CA SER A 172 -13.01 17.21 4.06
C SER A 172 -12.96 18.06 5.33
N LEU A 173 -13.52 17.57 6.44
CA LEU A 173 -13.50 18.26 7.73
C LEU A 173 -12.06 18.46 8.25
N THR A 174 -11.21 17.42 8.17
CA THR A 174 -9.79 17.58 8.58
C THR A 174 -9.04 18.57 7.71
N GLN A 175 -9.25 18.55 6.38
CA GLN A 175 -8.54 19.44 5.46
C GLN A 175 -8.99 20.89 5.59
N ILE A 176 -10.29 21.14 5.80
CA ILE A 176 -10.83 22.48 6.07
C ILE A 176 -10.25 23.00 7.38
N SER A 177 -10.23 22.19 8.43
CA SER A 177 -9.63 22.61 9.71
C SER A 177 -8.16 23.00 9.56
N ASP A 178 -7.36 22.21 8.82
CA ASP A 178 -5.96 22.53 8.58
C ASP A 178 -5.79 23.81 7.75
N ALA A 179 -6.65 24.02 6.75
CA ALA A 179 -6.65 25.22 5.93
C ALA A 179 -6.94 26.48 6.76
N THR A 180 -7.94 26.41 7.63
CA THR A 180 -8.31 27.53 8.51
C THR A 180 -7.18 27.87 9.48
N LEU A 181 -6.52 26.86 10.07
CA LEU A 181 -5.37 27.09 10.97
C LEU A 181 -4.20 27.76 10.26
N LYS A 182 -3.86 27.29 9.05
CA LYS A 182 -2.76 27.87 8.24
C LYS A 182 -3.08 29.28 7.78
N SER A 183 -4.31 29.55 7.34
CA SER A 183 -4.76 30.89 6.93
C SER A 183 -4.70 31.92 8.05
N SER A 184 -4.97 31.53 9.29
CA SER A 184 -4.89 32.41 10.47
C SER A 184 -3.46 32.78 10.87
N SER A 185 -2.44 32.12 10.33
CA SER A 185 -1.02 32.31 10.67
C SER A 185 -0.24 33.27 9.74
N SER A 186 -0.94 34.13 8.99
CA SER A 186 -0.39 35.32 8.31
C SER A 186 0.87 35.09 7.45
N THR A 187 0.88 34.05 6.59
CA THR A 187 1.89 33.93 5.53
C THR A 187 1.21 33.64 4.19
N ALA A 188 1.23 34.61 3.27
CA ALA A 188 0.51 34.60 1.99
C ALA A 188 0.90 33.44 1.02
N SER A 189 1.99 32.73 1.29
CA SER A 189 2.44 31.55 0.52
C SER A 189 1.69 30.24 0.83
N THR A 190 0.82 30.20 1.84
CA THR A 190 0.27 28.94 2.39
C THR A 190 -0.88 28.31 1.60
N LEU A 191 -1.70 29.10 0.90
CA LEU A 191 -2.89 28.57 0.20
C LEU A 191 -2.52 27.76 -1.05
N GLY A 192 -1.55 28.25 -1.83
CA GLY A 192 -1.08 27.58 -3.05
C GLY A 192 -0.39 26.26 -2.73
N GLU A 193 0.48 26.24 -1.72
CA GLU A 193 1.16 25.02 -1.26
C GLU A 193 0.16 23.96 -0.77
N GLN A 194 -0.87 24.38 -0.03
CA GLN A 194 -1.91 23.47 0.44
C GLN A 194 -2.77 22.93 -0.71
N ALA A 195 -3.09 23.76 -1.71
CA ALA A 195 -3.81 23.31 -2.89
C ALA A 195 -2.99 22.30 -3.71
N ILE A 196 -1.69 22.56 -3.89
CA ILE A 196 -0.76 21.62 -4.54
C ILE A 196 -0.73 20.29 -3.77
N ALA A 197 -0.65 20.34 -2.44
CA ALA A 197 -0.61 19.15 -1.62
C ALA A 197 -1.90 18.31 -1.74
N LEU A 198 -3.06 18.96 -1.60
CA LEU A 198 -4.36 18.30 -1.70
C LEU A 198 -4.57 17.70 -3.08
N THR A 199 -4.27 18.46 -4.13
CA THR A 199 -4.39 18.01 -5.54
C THR A 199 -3.48 16.82 -5.78
N SER A 200 -2.24 16.86 -5.29
CA SER A 200 -1.29 15.75 -5.41
C SER A 200 -1.80 14.49 -4.71
N VAL A 201 -2.36 14.61 -3.50
CA VAL A 201 -2.93 13.45 -2.78
C VAL A 201 -4.16 12.89 -3.49
N VAL A 202 -5.06 13.73 -4.01
CA VAL A 202 -6.25 13.27 -4.74
C VAL A 202 -5.85 12.56 -6.04
N LEU A 203 -4.89 13.11 -6.79
CA LEU A 203 -4.34 12.45 -7.97
C LEU A 203 -3.65 11.13 -7.61
N ALA A 204 -2.84 11.11 -6.55
CA ALA A 204 -2.21 9.89 -6.05
C ALA A 204 -3.23 8.82 -5.64
N CYS A 205 -4.33 9.22 -4.98
CA CYS A 205 -5.42 8.32 -4.62
C CYS A 205 -6.07 7.73 -5.87
N THR A 206 -6.33 8.57 -6.88
CA THR A 206 -6.94 8.15 -8.15
C THR A 206 -6.06 7.16 -8.89
N CYS A 207 -4.76 7.46 -9.01
CA CYS A 207 -3.76 6.53 -9.55
C CYS A 207 -3.73 5.21 -8.77
N SER A 208 -3.77 5.27 -7.43
CA SER A 208 -3.79 4.10 -6.56
C SER A 208 -5.03 3.24 -6.77
N GLY A 209 -6.20 3.86 -6.87
CA GLY A 209 -7.47 3.16 -7.09
C GLY A 209 -7.49 2.47 -8.44
N PHE A 210 -7.07 3.17 -9.51
CA PHE A 210 -7.01 2.60 -10.85
C PHE A 210 -5.98 1.47 -10.95
N ALA A 211 -4.72 1.73 -10.61
CA ALA A 211 -3.63 0.76 -10.73
C ALA A 211 -3.87 -0.46 -9.85
N GLY A 212 -4.41 -0.27 -8.63
CA GLY A 212 -4.75 -1.36 -7.72
C GLY A 212 -5.81 -2.30 -8.28
N VAL A 213 -6.94 -1.75 -8.74
CA VAL A 213 -8.03 -2.57 -9.29
C VAL A 213 -7.63 -3.21 -10.62
N TYR A 214 -6.88 -2.50 -11.45
CA TYR A 214 -6.38 -3.03 -12.71
C TYR A 214 -5.37 -4.17 -12.49
N PHE A 215 -4.42 -3.99 -11.56
CA PHE A 215 -3.48 -5.04 -11.19
C PHE A 215 -4.18 -6.24 -10.54
N GLU A 216 -5.19 -6.03 -9.71
CA GLU A 216 -6.02 -7.12 -9.16
C GLU A 216 -6.72 -7.92 -10.27
N LYS A 217 -7.21 -7.24 -11.31
CA LYS A 217 -7.77 -7.91 -12.49
C LYS A 217 -6.72 -8.78 -13.19
N LEU A 218 -5.52 -8.25 -13.43
CA LEU A 218 -4.43 -9.00 -14.08
C LEU A 218 -3.96 -10.19 -13.24
N LEU A 219 -3.86 -10.02 -11.92
CA LEU A 219 -3.51 -11.11 -10.99
C LEU A 219 -4.54 -12.25 -11.04
N LYS A 220 -5.83 -11.93 -11.07
CA LYS A 220 -6.90 -12.94 -11.09
C LYS A 220 -7.08 -13.62 -12.45
N SER A 221 -6.63 -13.00 -13.52
CA SER A 221 -6.73 -13.55 -14.88
C SER A 221 -5.57 -14.48 -15.26
N SER A 222 -4.63 -14.76 -14.34
CA SER A 222 -3.40 -15.50 -14.65
C SER A 222 -2.97 -16.43 -13.51
N HIS A 223 -2.27 -17.50 -13.87
CA HIS A 223 -1.68 -18.45 -12.92
C HIS A 223 -0.27 -18.07 -12.42
N LYS A 224 0.33 -16.98 -12.94
CA LYS A 224 1.67 -16.51 -12.53
C LYS A 224 1.71 -16.14 -11.04
N SER A 225 2.84 -16.42 -10.38
CA SER A 225 3.01 -16.09 -8.96
C SER A 225 3.00 -14.57 -8.73
N VAL A 226 2.59 -14.16 -7.53
CA VAL A 226 2.55 -12.73 -7.15
C VAL A 226 3.96 -12.12 -7.18
N ALA A 227 5.00 -12.90 -6.86
CA ALA A 227 6.38 -12.44 -6.91
C ALA A 227 6.84 -12.14 -8.34
N VAL A 228 6.52 -13.00 -9.31
CA VAL A 228 6.81 -12.76 -10.74
C VAL A 228 6.09 -11.50 -11.25
N ARG A 229 4.82 -11.33 -10.88
CA ARG A 229 4.02 -10.15 -11.23
C ARG A 229 4.62 -8.87 -10.65
N ASN A 230 5.15 -8.93 -9.43
CA ASN A 230 5.84 -7.81 -8.80
C ASN A 230 7.22 -7.53 -9.44
N ILE A 231 7.94 -8.53 -9.96
CA ILE A 231 9.17 -8.30 -10.75
C ILE A 231 8.84 -7.47 -12.00
N GLN A 232 7.83 -7.88 -12.76
CA GLN A 232 7.39 -7.14 -13.95
C GLN A 232 6.97 -5.71 -13.59
N LEU A 233 6.19 -5.56 -12.52
CA LEU A 233 5.73 -4.26 -12.04
C LEU A 233 6.89 -3.34 -11.61
N ALA A 234 7.85 -3.87 -10.84
CA ALA A 234 9.01 -3.12 -10.36
C ALA A 234 9.97 -2.77 -11.51
N PHE A 235 10.16 -3.66 -12.49
CA PHE A 235 10.94 -3.37 -13.69
C PHE A 235 10.37 -2.15 -14.44
N TYR A 236 9.06 -2.16 -14.73
CA TYR A 236 8.43 -1.00 -15.37
C TYR A 236 8.43 0.24 -14.45
N GLY A 237 8.32 0.04 -13.14
CA GLY A 237 8.45 1.12 -12.16
C GLY A 237 9.82 1.81 -12.19
N ILE A 238 10.91 1.04 -12.27
CA ILE A 238 12.27 1.57 -12.40
C ILE A 238 12.41 2.34 -13.71
N THR A 239 11.96 1.78 -14.84
CA THR A 239 12.06 2.47 -16.14
C THR A 239 11.31 3.81 -16.14
N ALA A 240 10.06 3.83 -15.68
CA ALA A 240 9.27 5.05 -15.52
C ALA A 240 9.90 6.03 -14.52
N GLY A 241 10.51 5.51 -13.45
CA GLY A 241 11.16 6.30 -12.42
C GLY A 241 12.41 6.99 -12.95
N LEU A 242 13.24 6.30 -13.73
CA LEU A 242 14.42 6.87 -14.38
C LEU A 242 14.03 7.94 -15.40
N VAL A 243 12.96 7.72 -16.18
CA VAL A 243 12.39 8.76 -17.05
C VAL A 243 11.93 9.97 -16.23
N THR A 244 11.29 9.75 -15.08
CA THR A 244 10.88 10.84 -14.18
C THR A 244 12.08 11.61 -13.64
N VAL A 245 13.16 10.92 -13.23
CA VAL A 245 14.42 11.55 -12.81
C VAL A 245 14.97 12.42 -13.92
N TYR A 246 15.07 11.88 -15.14
CA TYR A 246 15.59 12.60 -16.30
C TYR A 246 14.77 13.86 -16.63
N LEU A 247 13.43 13.74 -16.67
CA LEU A 247 12.54 14.84 -17.06
C LEU A 247 12.40 15.92 -15.98
N LYS A 248 12.41 15.55 -14.70
CA LYS A 248 12.12 16.47 -13.59
C LYS A 248 13.38 17.02 -12.93
N ASP A 249 14.34 16.14 -12.64
CA ASP A 249 15.48 16.44 -11.78
C ASP A 249 16.83 16.24 -12.52
N GLY A 250 16.82 16.03 -13.84
CA GLY A 250 17.99 15.57 -14.61
C GLY A 250 19.19 16.51 -14.54
N THR A 251 18.98 17.82 -14.67
CA THR A 251 20.05 18.83 -14.56
C THR A 251 20.65 18.85 -13.15
N ASN A 252 19.79 18.90 -12.14
CA ASN A 252 20.20 18.93 -10.74
C ASN A 252 20.92 17.64 -10.32
N VAL A 253 20.50 16.49 -10.85
CA VAL A 253 21.15 15.19 -10.64
C VAL A 253 22.50 15.12 -11.36
N ALA A 254 22.63 15.71 -12.55
CA ALA A 254 23.91 15.79 -13.25
C ALA A 254 24.92 16.67 -12.50
N GLU A 255 24.46 17.77 -11.89
CA GLU A 255 25.32 18.69 -11.13
C GLU A 255 25.69 18.17 -9.74
N ARG A 256 24.72 17.63 -8.99
CA ARG A 256 24.90 17.27 -7.56
C ARG A 256 25.06 15.77 -7.31
N GLY A 257 24.76 14.95 -8.31
CA GLY A 257 24.76 13.49 -8.23
C GLY A 257 23.40 12.89 -7.85
N PHE A 258 23.18 11.64 -8.26
CA PHE A 258 21.93 10.91 -8.05
C PHE A 258 21.57 10.69 -6.56
N PHE A 259 22.58 10.49 -5.72
CA PHE A 259 22.44 10.24 -4.28
C PHE A 259 22.62 11.49 -3.42
N PHE A 260 22.49 12.69 -4.00
CA PHE A 260 22.56 13.93 -3.25
C PHE A 260 21.51 13.98 -2.12
N GLY A 261 21.92 14.39 -0.91
CA GLY A 261 21.04 14.49 0.25
C GLY A 261 20.63 13.14 0.88
N TYR A 262 21.21 12.03 0.43
CA TYR A 262 20.94 10.71 1.01
C TYR A 262 21.72 10.53 2.32
N ASP A 263 21.00 10.09 3.34
CA ASP A 263 21.58 9.64 4.60
C ASP A 263 20.86 8.37 5.08
N TRP A 264 21.22 7.91 6.28
CA TRP A 264 20.65 6.68 6.83
C TRP A 264 19.12 6.76 7.04
N VAL A 265 18.58 7.95 7.31
CA VAL A 265 17.13 8.12 7.50
C VAL A 265 16.38 8.01 6.16
N VAL A 266 16.93 8.58 5.08
CA VAL A 266 16.39 8.40 3.72
C VAL A 266 16.44 6.94 3.29
N TRP A 267 17.56 6.24 3.52
CA TRP A 267 17.65 4.81 3.26
C TRP A 267 16.64 4.00 4.07
N SER A 268 16.45 4.35 5.35
CA SER A 268 15.43 3.74 6.19
C SER A 268 14.03 3.95 5.62
N ALA A 269 13.70 5.17 5.15
CA ALA A 269 12.41 5.45 4.50
C ALA A 269 12.21 4.60 3.24
N ILE A 270 13.23 4.49 2.39
CA ILE A 270 13.20 3.67 1.16
C ILE A 270 12.98 2.19 1.50
N LEU A 271 13.67 1.66 2.51
CA LEU A 271 13.52 0.27 2.93
C LEU A 271 12.11 0.01 3.51
N ILE A 272 11.61 0.89 4.39
CA ILE A 272 10.26 0.76 4.96
C ILE A 272 9.17 0.86 3.88
N GLN A 273 9.33 1.76 2.90
CA GLN A 273 8.43 1.89 1.76
C GLN A 273 8.43 0.61 0.91
N SER A 274 9.61 0.05 0.65
CA SER A 274 9.78 -1.18 -0.14
C SER A 274 9.16 -2.39 0.56
N LEU A 275 9.38 -2.52 1.88
CA LEU A 275 8.77 -3.55 2.71
C LEU A 275 7.24 -3.48 2.67
N GLY A 276 6.65 -2.27 2.64
CA GLY A 276 5.20 -2.10 2.49
C GLY A 276 4.65 -2.76 1.23
N GLY A 277 5.31 -2.57 0.09
CA GLY A 277 4.91 -3.21 -1.18
C GLY A 277 4.93 -4.73 -1.12
N LEU A 278 5.94 -5.30 -0.45
CA LEU A 278 6.08 -6.76 -0.29
C LEU A 278 5.09 -7.32 0.74
N LEU A 279 4.85 -6.61 1.84
CA LEU A 279 3.86 -6.98 2.85
C LEU A 279 2.44 -6.98 2.29
N ILE A 280 2.12 -6.10 1.34
CA ILE A 280 0.83 -6.12 0.64
C ILE A 280 0.63 -7.45 -0.12
N ALA A 281 1.68 -7.99 -0.75
CA ALA A 281 1.63 -9.29 -1.41
C ALA A 281 1.51 -10.45 -0.41
N ALA A 282 2.31 -10.43 0.67
CA ALA A 282 2.23 -11.45 1.73
C ALA A 282 0.85 -11.46 2.42
N THR A 283 0.27 -10.28 2.68
CA THR A 283 -1.05 -10.17 3.32
C THR A 283 -2.18 -10.68 2.44
N ILE A 284 -2.06 -10.64 1.10
CA ILE A 284 -3.03 -11.29 0.19
C ILE A 284 -3.02 -12.81 0.38
N ARG A 285 -1.85 -13.39 0.65
CA ARG A 285 -1.68 -14.85 0.78
C ARG A 285 -2.04 -15.37 2.17
N TYR A 286 -1.85 -14.57 3.22
CA TYR A 286 -1.86 -15.05 4.60
C TYR A 286 -2.81 -14.31 5.57
N ALA A 287 -3.35 -13.14 5.20
CA ALA A 287 -4.24 -12.37 6.05
C ALA A 287 -5.67 -12.35 5.51
N ASP A 288 -6.67 -12.38 6.41
CA ASP A 288 -8.06 -12.20 5.99
C ASP A 288 -8.23 -10.78 5.44
N ASN A 289 -8.99 -10.65 4.35
CA ASN A 289 -9.25 -9.36 3.70
C ASN A 289 -9.82 -8.30 4.67
N ILE A 290 -10.55 -8.75 5.70
CA ILE A 290 -11.10 -7.91 6.77
C ILE A 290 -9.97 -7.33 7.64
N LEU A 291 -9.06 -8.18 8.15
CA LEU A 291 -7.92 -7.77 8.97
C LEU A 291 -7.04 -6.77 8.23
N LYS A 292 -6.73 -7.04 6.96
CA LYS A 292 -5.95 -6.12 6.11
C LYS A 292 -6.61 -4.73 6.00
N GLY A 293 -7.95 -4.68 5.93
CA GLY A 293 -8.70 -3.43 5.86
C GLY A 293 -8.68 -2.61 7.15
N PHE A 294 -8.47 -3.25 8.31
CA PHE A 294 -8.37 -2.55 9.61
C PHE A 294 -6.99 -1.92 9.88
N ALA A 295 -5.92 -2.46 9.31
CA ALA A 295 -4.56 -1.95 9.55
C ALA A 295 -4.42 -0.43 9.29
N PRO A 296 -4.95 0.13 8.18
CA PRO A 296 -4.94 1.58 7.96
C PRO A 296 -5.64 2.40 9.05
N SER A 297 -6.78 1.94 9.59
CA SER A 297 -7.49 2.61 10.69
C SER A 297 -6.61 2.70 11.94
N VAL A 298 -5.98 1.60 12.33
CA VAL A 298 -5.07 1.57 13.48
C VAL A 298 -3.83 2.43 13.22
N ALA A 299 -3.30 2.40 11.98
CA ALA A 299 -2.16 3.21 11.60
C ALA A 299 -2.44 4.72 11.68
N ILE A 300 -3.66 5.18 11.37
CA ILE A 300 -4.07 6.59 11.54
C ILE A 300 -4.01 6.98 13.02
N VAL A 301 -4.58 6.16 13.91
CA VAL A 301 -4.58 6.42 15.35
C VAL A 301 -3.15 6.48 15.89
N LEU A 302 -2.29 5.53 15.51
CA LEU A 302 -0.89 5.54 15.92
C LEU A 302 -0.14 6.76 15.36
N THR A 303 -0.34 7.11 14.09
CA THR A 303 0.29 8.28 13.47
C THR A 303 -0.16 9.57 14.17
N PHE A 304 -1.43 9.67 14.56
CA PHE A 304 -1.97 10.80 15.31
C PHE A 304 -1.28 10.96 16.66
N ILE A 305 -1.25 9.89 17.47
CA ILE A 305 -0.61 9.89 18.80
C ILE A 305 0.87 10.24 18.67
N LEU A 306 1.59 9.55 17.78
CA LEU A 306 3.03 9.79 17.59
C LEU A 306 3.32 11.18 17.04
N SER A 307 2.44 11.78 16.23
CA SER A 307 2.66 13.13 15.71
C SER A 307 2.49 14.22 16.78
N ILE A 308 1.69 13.99 17.82
CA ILE A 308 1.61 14.90 18.97
C ILE A 308 2.98 14.94 19.67
N PHE A 309 3.61 13.79 19.87
CA PHE A 309 4.90 13.70 20.57
C PHE A 309 6.10 14.07 19.70
N LEU A 310 6.16 13.58 18.46
CA LEU A 310 7.33 13.72 17.58
C LEU A 310 7.35 15.02 16.78
N PHE A 311 6.18 15.55 16.42
CA PHE A 311 6.05 16.73 15.55
C PHE A 311 5.31 17.89 16.24
N SER A 312 5.03 17.78 17.55
CA SER A 312 4.29 18.78 18.33
C SER A 312 2.96 19.19 17.67
N PHE A 313 2.28 18.22 17.04
CA PHE A 313 1.03 18.47 16.32
C PHE A 313 -0.08 18.89 17.28
N LYS A 314 -0.75 20.02 17.00
CA LYS A 314 -1.85 20.58 17.81
C LYS A 314 -3.18 20.40 17.08
N PRO A 315 -3.93 19.30 17.32
CA PRO A 315 -5.21 19.08 16.68
C PRO A 315 -6.27 20.05 17.20
N THR A 316 -7.11 20.58 16.31
CA THR A 316 -8.36 21.24 16.73
C THR A 316 -9.45 20.20 17.01
N LEU A 317 -10.53 20.64 17.66
CA LEU A 317 -11.71 19.80 17.86
C LEU A 317 -12.30 19.32 16.53
N MET A 318 -12.38 20.19 15.51
CA MET A 318 -12.88 19.81 14.18
C MET A 318 -11.98 18.78 13.50
N PHE A 319 -10.66 18.95 13.59
CA PHE A 319 -9.71 17.98 13.07
C PHE A 319 -9.87 16.62 13.76
N PHE A 320 -10.00 16.60 15.08
CA PHE A 320 -10.18 15.38 15.85
C PHE A 320 -11.49 14.65 15.48
N LEU A 321 -12.60 15.36 15.36
CA LEU A 321 -13.87 14.79 14.90
C LEU A 321 -13.76 14.22 13.48
N GLY A 322 -13.10 14.94 12.57
CA GLY A 322 -12.83 14.46 11.21
C GLY A 322 -12.00 13.17 11.20
N ALA A 323 -10.96 13.09 12.04
CA ALA A 323 -10.13 11.90 12.18
C ALA A 323 -10.94 10.68 12.68
N ILE A 324 -11.83 10.86 13.66
CA ILE A 324 -12.74 9.80 14.14
C ILE A 324 -13.63 9.31 13.00
N LEU A 325 -14.23 10.21 12.23
CA LEU A 325 -15.08 9.85 11.09
C LEU A 325 -14.32 8.99 10.07
N VAL A 326 -13.08 9.34 9.76
CA VAL A 326 -12.24 8.58 8.81
C VAL A 326 -11.86 7.21 9.34
N VAL A 327 -11.51 7.10 10.63
CA VAL A 327 -11.19 5.81 11.27
C VAL A 327 -12.40 4.88 11.27
N VAL A 328 -13.57 5.40 11.66
CA VAL A 328 -14.84 4.66 11.66
C VAL A 328 -15.23 4.26 10.24
N ALA A 329 -15.14 5.17 9.27
CA ALA A 329 -15.46 4.89 7.87
C ALA A 329 -14.55 3.80 7.27
N THR A 330 -13.24 3.89 7.51
CA THR A 330 -12.26 2.89 7.04
C THR A 330 -12.54 1.51 7.64
N GLY A 331 -12.87 1.46 8.94
CA GLY A 331 -13.26 0.21 9.61
C GLY A 331 -14.56 -0.36 9.06
N LEU A 332 -15.60 0.47 8.94
CA LEU A 332 -16.92 0.08 8.45
C LEU A 332 -16.87 -0.48 7.03
N TYR A 333 -16.10 0.15 6.14
CA TYR A 333 -15.89 -0.33 4.78
C TYR A 333 -15.20 -1.70 4.76
N SER A 334 -14.28 -1.96 5.70
CA SER A 334 -13.49 -3.19 5.78
C SER A 334 -14.26 -4.39 6.32
N VAL A 335 -15.29 -4.16 7.15
CA VAL A 335 -16.16 -5.22 7.72
C VAL A 335 -17.23 -5.67 6.72
N CYS A 336 -17.63 -4.82 5.78
CA CYS A 336 -18.67 -5.13 4.81
C CYS A 336 -18.07 -5.69 3.52
N PRO A 337 -18.10 -7.01 3.25
CA PRO A 337 -17.65 -7.53 1.97
C PRO A 337 -18.60 -7.09 0.83
N PRO A 338 -18.08 -6.85 -0.39
CA PRO A 338 -18.92 -6.59 -1.54
C PRO A 338 -19.83 -7.80 -1.80
N PRO A 339 -21.10 -7.59 -2.20
CA PRO A 339 -22.01 -8.67 -2.59
C PRO A 339 -21.35 -9.60 -3.61
N LYS A 340 -21.48 -10.92 -3.41
CA LYS A 340 -21.05 -11.91 -4.41
C LYS A 340 -21.88 -11.68 -5.68
N LEU A 341 -21.24 -11.73 -6.85
CA LEU A 341 -21.97 -11.73 -8.12
C LEU A 341 -22.87 -12.96 -8.13
N VAL A 342 -24.18 -12.77 -8.20
CA VAL A 342 -25.12 -13.84 -8.53
C VAL A 342 -24.81 -14.20 -9.98
N GLY A 343 -24.16 -15.35 -10.18
CA GLY A 343 -24.01 -15.91 -11.53
C GLY A 343 -25.39 -16.20 -12.13
N PRO A 344 -25.52 -16.29 -13.47
CA PRO A 344 -26.78 -16.73 -14.07
C PRO A 344 -27.18 -18.07 -13.43
N ASN A 345 -28.42 -18.15 -12.92
CA ASN A 345 -28.98 -19.36 -12.33
C ASN A 345 -28.72 -20.56 -13.27
N PRO A 346 -28.19 -21.69 -12.77
CA PRO A 346 -28.19 -22.94 -13.53
C PRO A 346 -29.61 -23.54 -13.54
N LEU A 347 -30.57 -22.85 -14.15
CA LEU A 347 -31.92 -23.35 -14.38
C LEU A 347 -32.05 -24.14 -15.71
N GLY A 348 -30.93 -24.62 -16.27
CA GLY A 348 -30.91 -25.39 -17.52
C GLY A 348 -30.27 -26.78 -17.43
N ALA A 349 -29.72 -27.19 -16.29
CA ALA A 349 -28.91 -28.42 -16.20
C ALA A 349 -29.63 -29.61 -15.53
N GLN A 350 -30.96 -29.69 -15.61
CA GLN A 350 -31.73 -30.78 -15.00
C GLN A 350 -32.56 -31.67 -15.95
N ASN A 351 -32.47 -31.54 -17.29
CA ASN A 351 -33.30 -32.34 -18.21
C ASN A 351 -32.56 -33.03 -19.38
N GLN A 352 -31.36 -33.57 -19.17
CA GLN A 352 -30.70 -34.42 -20.18
C GLN A 352 -30.17 -35.75 -19.62
N GLY A 353 -30.85 -36.30 -18.61
CA GLY A 353 -30.46 -37.56 -17.97
C GLY A 353 -31.56 -38.61 -17.93
N GLU A 354 -32.48 -38.66 -18.90
CA GLU A 354 -33.45 -39.76 -18.97
C GLU A 354 -34.02 -39.93 -20.39
N LYS A 355 -33.33 -40.75 -21.18
CA LYS A 355 -33.85 -41.56 -22.31
C LYS A 355 -32.65 -42.12 -23.07
N ILE A 356 -32.34 -43.40 -22.85
CA ILE A 356 -32.06 -44.44 -23.85
C ILE A 356 -31.83 -45.71 -23.03
N GLY A 357 -32.76 -46.65 -23.17
CA GLY A 357 -32.81 -47.92 -22.45
C GLY A 357 -34.04 -48.70 -22.91
N VAL A 358 -34.05 -49.06 -24.20
CA VAL A 358 -34.80 -50.18 -24.78
C VAL A 358 -33.86 -50.90 -25.71
#